data_AF-A0A3R9SVX5-F1
#
_entry.id   AF-A0A3R9SVX5-F1
#
_cell.length_a   1.000
_cell.length_b   1.000
_cell.length_c   1.000
_cell.angle_alpha   90.00
_cell.angle_beta   90.00
_cell.angle_gamma   90.00
#
_symmetry.space_group_name_H-M   'P 1'
#
loop_
_entity.id
_entity.type
_entity.pdbx_description
1 polymer ?
#
loop_
_entity_poly.entity_id
_entity_poly.type
_entity_poly.pdbx_seq_one_letter_code
_entity_poly.pdbx_strand_id
1 'polypeptide(L)' 'MSQVTSNSSRFNLRAQVVQTLLKVQQGQSLASILNTQLNQVAERDRALFHELVLGTLRQWFALKSISLPLLSK' A
#
# COMPACT_ATOMS: atom_id res chain seq x y z
N MET A 1 15.58 24.47 -23.10
CA MET A 1 15.35 24.31 -21.64
C MET A 1 13.97 23.70 -21.46
N SER A 2 13.90 22.38 -21.43
CA SER A 2 12.63 21.65 -21.33
C SER A 2 12.25 21.51 -19.87
N GLN A 3 11.16 22.15 -19.45
CA GLN A 3 10.61 22.01 -18.11
C GLN A 3 10.08 20.58 -17.94
N VAL A 4 10.83 19.75 -17.22
CA VAL A 4 10.31 18.48 -16.68
C VAL A 4 9.32 18.87 -15.58
N THR A 5 8.04 18.90 -15.91
CA THR A 5 6.97 18.94 -14.91
C THR A 5 7.02 17.63 -14.13
N SER A 6 7.81 17.59 -13.07
CA SER A 6 7.74 16.56 -12.04
C SER A 6 6.40 16.73 -11.33
N ASN A 7 5.34 16.17 -11.92
CA ASN A 7 4.06 16.00 -11.27
C ASN A 7 4.30 15.06 -10.09
N SER A 8 4.74 15.63 -8.98
CA SER A 8 4.96 15.00 -7.69
C SER A 8 3.59 14.73 -7.11
N SER A 9 2.83 13.90 -7.82
CA SER A 9 1.48 13.50 -7.47
C SER A 9 1.61 12.73 -6.18
N ARG A 10 1.44 13.42 -5.05
CA ARG A 10 1.32 12.78 -3.74
C ARG A 10 0.25 11.71 -3.89
N PHE A 11 0.67 10.45 -3.92
CA PHE A 11 -0.26 9.35 -4.02
C PHE A 11 -1.27 9.45 -2.88
N ASN A 12 -2.54 9.24 -3.19
CA ASN A 12 -3.54 9.12 -2.14
C ASN A 12 -3.16 7.96 -1.20
N LEU A 13 -3.56 8.02 0.07
CA LEU A 13 -3.23 7.03 1.11
C LEU A 13 -3.42 5.58 0.62
N ARG A 14 -4.57 5.31 -0.04
CA ARG A 14 -4.88 3.98 -0.57
C ARG A 14 -3.87 3.49 -1.60
N ALA A 15 -3.39 4.37 -2.46
CA ALA A 15 -2.36 4.04 -3.44
C ALA A 15 -1.00 3.74 -2.77
N GLN A 16 -0.67 4.45 -1.69
CA GLN A 16 0.54 4.15 -0.89
C GLN A 16 0.44 2.79 -0.20
N VAL A 17 -0.75 2.42 0.32
CA VAL A 17 -1.03 1.08 0.87
C VAL A 17 -0.82 0.02 -0.22
N VAL A 18 -1.44 0.18 -1.39
CA VAL A 18 -1.31 -0.79 -2.50
C VAL A 18 0.15 -0.95 -2.94
N GLN A 19 0.90 0.16 -3.08
CA GLN A 19 2.32 0.06 -3.43
C GLN A 19 3.15 -0.69 -2.38
N THR A 20 2.85 -0.49 -1.09
CA THR A 20 3.52 -1.20 0.00
C THR A 20 3.20 -2.69 -0.05
N LEU A 21 1.93 -3.05 -0.22
CA LEU A 21 1.49 -4.44 -0.37
C LEU A 21 2.13 -5.12 -1.58
N LEU A 22 2.28 -4.41 -2.71
CA LEU A 22 2.92 -4.95 -3.91
C LEU A 22 4.41 -5.28 -3.67
N LYS A 23 5.15 -4.43 -2.96
CA LYS A 23 6.55 -4.70 -2.58
C LYS A 23 6.66 -5.94 -1.69
N VAL A 24 5.73 -6.09 -0.73
CA VAL A 24 5.67 -7.28 0.13
C VAL A 24 5.36 -8.53 -0.69
N GLN A 25 4.40 -8.45 -1.61
CA GLN A 25 4.08 -9.53 -2.53
C GLN A 25 5.27 -9.94 -3.42
N GLN A 26 6.15 -9.00 -3.76
CA GLN A 26 7.40 -9.24 -4.50
C GLN A 26 8.53 -9.83 -3.63
N GLY A 27 8.25 -10.16 -2.36
CA GLY A 27 9.20 -10.82 -1.46
C GLY A 27 9.97 -9.87 -0.53
N GLN A 28 9.69 -8.56 -0.55
CA GLN A 28 10.27 -7.66 0.44
C GLN A 28 9.65 -7.88 1.81
N SER A 29 10.48 -7.92 2.85
CA SER A 29 9.98 -7.96 4.23
C SER A 29 9.28 -6.65 4.59
N LEU A 30 8.05 -6.73 5.12
CA LEU A 30 7.32 -5.56 5.60
C LEU A 30 8.12 -4.78 6.64
N ALA A 31 8.76 -5.48 7.58
CA ALA A 31 9.54 -4.86 8.65
C ALA A 31 10.68 -3.97 8.12
N SER A 32 11.24 -4.31 6.95
CA SER A 32 12.31 -3.53 6.32
C SER A 32 11.81 -2.24 5.66
N ILE A 33 10.54 -2.16 5.26
CA ILE A 33 10.00 -1.03 4.48
C ILE A 33 8.97 -0.20 5.24
N LEU A 34 8.36 -0.74 6.29
CA LEU A 34 7.22 -0.13 6.99
C LEU A 34 7.55 1.24 7.56
N ASN A 35 8.67 1.37 8.28
CA ASN A 35 9.08 2.64 8.89
C ASN A 35 9.34 3.72 7.82
N THR A 36 9.99 3.33 6.71
CA THR A 36 10.24 4.25 5.59
C THR A 36 8.95 4.74 4.96
N GLN A 37 7.97 3.85 4.74
CA GLN A 37 6.67 4.21 4.17
C GLN A 37 5.83 5.06 5.13
N LEU A 38 5.83 4.75 6.43
CA LEU A 38 5.12 5.55 7.45
C LEU A 38 5.63 7.00 7.52
N ASN A 39 6.93 7.22 7.32
CA ASN A 39 7.50 8.56 7.26
C ASN A 39 7.10 9.35 6.01
N GLN A 40 6.71 8.67 4.93
CA GLN A 40 6.23 9.28 3.69
C GLN A 40 4.72 9.63 3.74
N VAL A 41 3.99 9.02 4.69
CA VAL A 41 2.57 9.28 4.94
C VAL A 41 2.41 10.48 5.88
N ALA A 42 1.40 11.32 5.60
CA ALA A 42 1.02 12.43 6.46
C ALA A 42 0.66 11.91 7.87
N GLU A 43 1.08 12.61 8.92
CA GLU A 43 0.97 12.13 10.30
C GLU A 43 -0.44 11.69 10.69
N ARG A 44 -1.46 12.49 10.31
CA ARG A 44 -2.88 12.18 10.52
C ARG A 44 -3.34 10.84 9.92
N ASP A 45 -2.70 10.41 8.83
CA ASP A 45 -3.10 9.26 8.02
C ASP A 45 -2.27 8.01 8.37
N ARG A 46 -1.23 8.14 9.22
CA ARG A 46 -0.30 7.04 9.56
C ARG A 46 -0.98 5.85 10.24
N ALA A 47 -1.88 6.13 11.19
CA ALA A 47 -2.63 5.08 11.88
C ALA A 47 -3.50 4.29 10.90
N LEU A 48 -4.21 4.99 10.01
CA LEU A 48 -5.03 4.37 8.99
C LEU A 48 -4.20 3.59 7.96
N PHE A 49 -3.08 4.14 7.50
CA PHE A 49 -2.13 3.42 6.64
C PHE A 49 -1.68 2.11 7.29
N HIS A 50 -1.24 2.18 8.55
CA HIS A 50 -0.71 1.03 9.26
C HIS A 50 -1.75 -0.07 9.41
N GLU A 51 -2.97 0.29 9.81
CA GLU A 51 -4.07 -0.66 9.95
C GLU A 51 -4.47 -1.27 8.60
N LEU A 52 -4.55 -0.48 7.53
CA LEU A 52 -4.88 -1.01 6.21
C LEU A 52 -3.80 -1.99 5.71
N VAL A 53 -2.51 -1.69 5.91
CA VAL A 53 -1.42 -2.59 5.51
C VAL A 53 -1.45 -3.88 6.33
N LEU A 54 -1.44 -3.79 7.66
CA LEU A 54 -1.42 -4.95 8.54
C LEU A 54 -2.71 -5.77 8.46
N GLY A 55 -3.86 -5.11 8.44
CA GLY A 55 -5.17 -5.73 8.31
C GLY A 55 -5.31 -6.51 7.01
N THR A 56 -4.86 -5.93 5.88
CA THR A 56 -4.88 -6.61 4.58
C THR A 56 -3.96 -7.82 4.56
N LEU A 57 -2.74 -7.73 5.10
CA LEU A 57 -1.81 -8.86 5.16
C LEU A 57 -2.32 -9.97 6.09
N ARG A 58 -2.89 -9.61 7.24
CA ARG A 58 -3.49 -10.57 8.18
C ARG A 58 -4.67 -11.30 7.56
N GLN A 59 -5.53 -10.59 6.83
CA GLN A 59 -6.73 -11.15 6.22
C GLN A 59 -6.53 -11.56 4.75
N TRP A 60 -5.28 -11.67 4.28
CA TRP A 60 -4.96 -11.89 2.87
C TRP A 60 -5.69 -13.09 2.26
N PHE A 61 -5.72 -14.21 3.00
CA PHE A 61 -6.40 -15.43 2.56
C PHE A 61 -7.92 -15.23 2.40
N ALA A 62 -8.56 -14.60 3.38
CA ALA A 62 -10.00 -14.33 3.34
C ALA A 62 -10.35 -13.38 2.19
N LEU A 63 -9.58 -12.29 2.02
CA LEU A 63 -9.75 -11.34 0.92
C LEU A 63 -9.61 -12.02 -0.44
N LYS A 64 -8.59 -12.89 -0.60
CA LYS A 64 -8.42 -13.69 -1.81
C LYS A 64 -9.61 -14.61 -2.06
N SER A 65 -10.07 -15.34 -1.04
CA SER A 65 -11.22 -16.26 -1.12
C SER A 65 -12.50 -15.55 -1.57
N ILE A 66 -12.75 -14.33 -1.06
CA ILE A 66 -13.91 -13.51 -1.45
C ILE A 66 -13.73 -12.93 -2.86
N SER A 67 -12.51 -12.55 -3.24
CA SER A 67 -12.26 -11.87 -4.52
C SER A 67 -12.33 -12.82 -5.71
N LEU A 68 -11.77 -14.03 -5.61
CA LEU A 68 -11.77 -15.00 -6.73
C LEU A 68 -13.15 -15.24 -7.38
N PRO A 69 -14.23 -15.55 -6.62
CA PRO A 69 -15.54 -15.77 -7.22
C PRO A 69 -16.16 -14.50 -7.83
N LEU A 70 -15.70 -13.31 -7.43
CA LEU A 70 -16.13 -12.05 -8.03
C LEU A 70 -15.46 -11.79 -9.39
N LEU A 71 -14.31 -12.43 -9.66
CA LEU A 71 -13.63 -12.35 -10.94
C LEU A 71 -14.14 -13.37 -11.97
N SER A 72 -14.82 -14.45 -11.54
CA SER A 72 -15.29 -15.55 -12.39
C SER A 72 -16.74 -15.43 -12.85
N LYS A 73 -17.34 -14.24 -12.79
CA LYS A 73 -18.66 -13.91 -13.34
C LYS A 73 -18.50 -13.04 -14.58
#